data_AF-A0A2J5N709-F1
#
_entry.id   AF-A0A2J5N709-F1
#
_cell.length_a   1.000
_cell.length_b   1.000
_cell.length_c   1.000
_cell.angle_alpha   90.00
_cell.angle_beta   90.00
_cell.angle_gamma   90.00
#
_symmetry.space_group_name_H-M   'P 1'
#
loop_
_entity.id
_entity.type
_entity.pdbx_description
1 polymer ?
#
loop_
_entity_poly.entity_id
_entity_poly.type
_entity_poly.pdbx_seq_one_letter_code
_entity_poly.pdbx_strand_id
1 'polypeptide(L)'
;REYDQLATLRDRAALDSFRRNALHPDHPVIRGTAQNPDIYFQEREAGNRFYQALPDIVESYMAQISALTGREYHLFNYTGAADAERVIIAMGSVCDTVQEVVDTLNAAGEKVGLLSVHLFRPFSLAHFFAQLPKTVQRIAVLDRTK
;
A
#
# COMPACT_ATOMS: atom_id res chain seq x y z
N ARG A 1 25.64 -7.21 -6.91
CA ARG A 1 24.58 -8.21 -6.60
C ARG A 1 23.28 -7.44 -6.35
N GLU A 2 22.11 -8.04 -6.55
CA GLU A 2 20.79 -7.39 -6.35
C GLU A 2 20.67 -6.61 -5.03
N TYR A 3 21.27 -7.12 -3.96
CA TYR A 3 21.38 -6.44 -2.66
C TYR A 3 22.09 -5.08 -2.69
N ASP A 4 23.08 -4.89 -3.57
CA ASP A 4 23.80 -3.62 -3.69
C ASP A 4 22.92 -2.54 -4.32
N GLN A 5 22.01 -2.92 -5.22
CA GLN A 5 21.04 -2.02 -5.83
C GLN A 5 19.95 -1.65 -4.83
N LEU A 6 19.45 -2.59 -4.03
CA LEU A 6 18.47 -2.28 -2.97
C LEU A 6 19.07 -1.40 -1.86
N ALA A 7 20.37 -1.54 -1.59
CA ALA A 7 21.07 -0.72 -0.60
C ALA A 7 21.09 0.78 -0.96
N THR A 8 20.93 1.16 -2.24
CA THR A 8 20.88 2.57 -2.66
C THR A 8 19.56 3.24 -2.31
N LEU A 9 18.46 2.48 -2.22
CA LEU A 9 17.14 3.01 -1.88
C LEU A 9 16.99 3.35 -0.39
N ARG A 10 17.86 2.81 0.47
CA ARG A 10 17.72 2.97 1.92
C ARG A 10 17.95 4.42 2.35
N ASP A 11 16.95 5.03 2.97
CA ASP A 11 17.09 6.30 3.67
C ASP A 11 18.04 6.18 4.88
N ARG A 12 19.25 6.70 4.70
CA ARG A 12 20.31 6.68 5.73
C ARG A 12 20.01 7.63 6.87
N ALA A 13 19.40 8.77 6.60
CA ALA A 13 19.07 9.75 7.63
C ALA A 13 17.97 9.20 8.56
N ALA A 14 16.95 8.54 8.00
CA ALA A 14 15.93 7.84 8.76
C ALA A 14 16.52 6.69 9.60
N LEU A 15 17.43 5.88 9.02
CA LEU A 15 18.12 4.81 9.76
C LEU A 15 18.94 5.35 10.94
N ASP A 16 19.70 6.42 10.73
CA ASP A 16 20.50 7.03 11.78
C ASP A 16 19.62 7.65 12.87
N SER A 17 18.49 8.27 12.49
CA SER A 17 17.48 8.75 13.43
C SER A 17 16.88 7.61 14.26
N PHE A 18 16.53 6.49 13.63
CA PHE A 18 16.04 5.29 14.31
C PHE A 18 17.05 4.78 15.35
N ARG A 19 18.34 4.69 14.98
CA ARG A 19 19.42 4.25 15.88
C ARG A 19 19.61 5.18 17.07
N ARG A 20 19.59 6.51 16.85
CA ARG A 20 19.68 7.50 17.93
C ARG A 20 18.50 7.43 18.89
N ASN A 21 17.33 7.00 18.41
CA ASN A 21 16.13 6.81 19.20
C ASN A 21 16.05 5.41 19.86
N ALA A 22 17.11 4.61 19.87
CA ALA A 22 17.13 3.33 20.58
C ALA A 22 17.18 3.54 22.11
N LEU A 23 16.71 2.53 22.86
CA LEU A 23 16.93 2.51 24.31
C LEU A 23 18.42 2.24 24.58
N HIS A 24 19.08 3.19 25.23
CA HIS A 24 20.49 3.09 25.57
C HIS A 24 20.77 3.74 26.93
N PRO A 25 21.55 3.11 27.83
CA PRO A 25 21.88 3.67 29.14
C PRO A 25 22.57 5.04 29.07
N ASP A 26 23.42 5.28 28.07
CA ASP A 26 24.15 6.54 27.92
C ASP A 26 23.28 7.70 27.39
N HIS A 27 22.06 7.41 26.91
CA HIS A 27 21.07 8.42 26.50
C HIS A 27 19.63 7.91 26.80
N PRO A 28 19.27 7.79 28.09
CA PRO A 28 18.09 7.08 28.51
C PRO A 28 16.80 7.87 28.21
N VAL A 29 15.74 7.15 27.87
CA VAL A 29 14.38 7.70 27.69
C VAL A 29 13.36 6.76 28.33
N ILE A 30 12.25 7.32 28.81
CA ILE A 30 11.11 6.55 29.33
C ILE A 30 10.11 6.30 28.20
N ARG A 31 9.57 5.08 28.09
CA ARG A 31 8.53 4.69 27.13
C ARG A 31 7.52 3.76 27.80
N GLY A 32 6.28 3.76 27.32
CA GLY A 32 5.23 2.85 27.81
C GLY A 32 4.69 3.20 29.19
N THR A 33 4.59 4.50 29.51
CA THR A 33 3.99 4.98 30.76
C THR A 33 2.49 4.65 30.84
N ALA A 34 1.98 4.45 32.06
CA ALA A 34 0.55 4.46 32.31
C ALA A 34 0.06 5.91 32.36
N GLN A 35 -1.05 6.20 31.68
CA GLN A 35 -1.57 7.56 31.51
C GLN A 35 -3.04 7.61 31.87
N ASN A 36 -3.43 8.71 32.53
CA ASN A 36 -4.80 8.98 32.88
C ASN A 36 -5.57 9.56 31.66
N PRO A 37 -6.92 9.63 31.75
CA PRO A 37 -7.74 10.15 30.66
C PRO A 37 -7.49 11.61 30.27
N ASP A 38 -6.78 12.38 31.11
CA ASP A 38 -6.46 13.79 30.90
C ASP A 38 -5.51 14.04 29.71
N ILE A 39 -4.61 13.10 29.41
CA ILE A 39 -3.62 13.22 28.32
C ILE A 39 -3.66 12.06 27.31
N TYR A 40 -4.24 10.92 27.68
CA TYR A 40 -4.15 9.71 26.87
C TYR A 40 -4.68 9.89 25.44
N PHE A 41 -5.78 10.64 25.26
CA PHE A 41 -6.38 10.81 23.94
C PHE A 41 -5.51 11.68 23.02
N GLN A 42 -4.97 12.77 23.54
CA GLN A 42 -4.08 13.68 22.82
C GLN A 42 -2.81 12.96 22.38
N GLU A 43 -2.25 12.11 23.24
CA GLU A 43 -1.08 11.31 22.92
C GLU A 43 -1.36 10.25 21.84
N ARG A 44 -2.55 9.64 21.85
CA ARG A 44 -2.97 8.70 20.80
C ARG A 44 -3.09 9.39 19.44
N GLU A 45 -3.69 10.57 19.38
CA GLU A 45 -3.86 11.33 18.13
C GLU A 45 -2.54 11.96 17.63
N ALA A 46 -1.54 12.15 18.49
CA ALA A 46 -0.22 12.68 18.10
C ALA A 46 0.49 11.78 17.05
N GLY A 47 0.11 10.51 16.97
CA GLY A 47 0.60 9.56 15.96
C GLY A 47 0.05 9.77 14.55
N ASN A 48 -1.07 10.50 14.38
CA ASN A 48 -1.82 10.55 13.13
C ASN A 48 -1.00 10.99 11.92
N ARG A 49 -0.09 11.95 12.11
CA ARG A 49 0.79 12.45 11.04
C ARG A 49 1.61 11.35 10.37
N PHE A 50 2.01 10.33 11.12
CA PHE A 50 2.81 9.22 10.59
C PHE A 50 1.94 8.30 9.72
N TYR A 51 0.70 8.05 10.11
CA TYR A 51 -0.26 7.28 9.31
C TYR A 51 -0.69 8.03 8.05
N GLN A 52 -0.87 9.36 8.14
CA GLN A 52 -1.25 10.19 7.01
C GLN A 52 -0.16 10.23 5.93
N ALA A 53 1.12 10.25 6.31
CA ALA A 53 2.24 10.25 5.38
C ALA A 53 2.56 8.88 4.76
N LEU A 54 2.11 7.78 5.40
CA LEU A 54 2.54 6.42 5.04
C LEU A 54 2.18 6.00 3.61
N PRO A 55 0.97 6.28 3.07
CA PRO A 55 0.63 5.96 1.68
C PRO A 55 1.65 6.51 0.68
N ASP A 56 1.98 7.79 0.78
CA ASP A 56 2.86 8.47 -0.17
C ASP A 56 4.30 7.96 -0.04
N ILE A 57 4.74 7.63 1.18
CA ILE A 57 6.04 7.00 1.41
C ILE A 57 6.09 5.65 0.69
N VAL A 58 5.10 4.78 0.88
CA VAL A 58 5.05 3.46 0.25
C VAL A 58 5.00 3.58 -1.28
N GLU A 59 4.14 4.45 -1.81
CA GLU A 59 4.02 4.72 -3.24
C GLU A 59 5.36 5.19 -3.84
N SER A 60 6.08 6.07 -3.14
CA SER A 60 7.39 6.55 -3.59
C SER A 60 8.46 5.44 -3.66
N TYR A 61 8.43 4.49 -2.73
CA TYR A 61 9.35 3.35 -2.73
C TYR A 61 8.94 2.32 -3.77
N MET A 62 7.64 2.10 -4.00
CA MET A 62 7.14 1.28 -5.09
C MET A 62 7.60 1.83 -6.43
N ALA A 63 7.48 3.15 -6.66
CA ALA A 63 7.98 3.80 -7.88
C ALA A 63 9.49 3.61 -8.08
N GLN A 64 10.29 3.72 -7.01
CA GLN A 64 11.74 3.45 -7.07
C GLN A 64 12.04 1.99 -7.42
N ILE A 65 11.31 1.03 -6.85
CA ILE A 65 11.43 -0.39 -7.18
C ILE A 65 11.01 -0.66 -8.62
N SER A 66 9.95 -0.01 -9.09
CA SER A 66 9.51 -0.11 -10.49
C SER A 66 10.56 0.41 -11.46
N ALA A 67 11.21 1.53 -11.15
CA ALA A 67 12.31 2.05 -11.95
C ALA A 67 13.52 1.11 -12.00
N LEU A 68 13.83 0.40 -10.90
CA LEU A 68 14.95 -0.54 -10.83
C LEU A 68 14.66 -1.88 -11.52
N THR A 69 13.43 -2.37 -11.43
CA THR A 69 13.08 -3.75 -11.82
C THR A 69 12.29 -3.85 -13.12
N GLY A 70 11.72 -2.74 -13.60
CA GLY A 70 10.80 -2.70 -14.72
C GLY A 70 9.39 -3.22 -14.41
N ARG A 71 9.12 -3.65 -13.17
CA ARG A 71 7.79 -4.12 -12.73
C ARG A 71 7.04 -2.97 -12.06
N GLU A 72 5.93 -2.56 -12.63
CA GLU A 72 5.11 -1.47 -12.12
C GLU A 72 4.33 -1.90 -10.86
N TYR A 73 4.46 -1.12 -9.78
CA TYR A 73 3.77 -1.34 -8.52
C TYR A 73 3.16 -0.03 -8.03
N HIS A 74 1.95 -0.13 -7.48
CA HIS A 74 1.22 0.95 -6.83
C HIS A 74 0.54 0.42 -5.56
N LEU A 75 0.01 1.31 -4.72
CA LEU A 75 -0.81 0.89 -3.57
C LEU A 75 -1.99 0.00 -4.00
N PHE A 76 -2.52 0.29 -5.18
CA PHE A 76 -3.56 -0.47 -5.88
C PHE A 76 -3.17 -0.57 -7.35
N ASN A 77 -3.22 -1.77 -7.93
CA ASN A 77 -2.96 -1.97 -9.36
C ASN A 77 -4.26 -2.36 -10.05
N TYR A 78 -4.65 -1.60 -11.08
CA TYR A 78 -5.75 -1.96 -11.96
C TYR A 78 -5.25 -2.69 -13.19
N THR A 79 -6.02 -3.70 -13.62
CA THR A 79 -5.76 -4.48 -14.81
C THR A 79 -7.06 -4.89 -15.49
N GLY A 80 -7.01 -4.99 -16.81
CA GLY A 80 -8.16 -5.33 -17.66
C GLY A 80 -8.60 -4.18 -18.56
N ALA A 81 -9.84 -4.22 -19.03
CA ALA A 81 -10.35 -3.28 -20.02
C ALA A 81 -10.36 -1.83 -19.47
N ALA A 82 -9.87 -0.86 -20.26
CA ALA A 82 -9.88 0.55 -19.86
C ALA A 82 -11.30 1.12 -19.69
N ASP A 83 -12.29 0.49 -20.34
CA ASP A 83 -13.71 0.81 -20.27
C ASP A 83 -14.51 -0.27 -19.52
N ALA A 84 -13.88 -1.00 -18.58
CA ALA A 84 -14.55 -2.04 -17.81
C ALA A 84 -15.81 -1.51 -17.10
N GLU A 85 -16.86 -2.33 -17.11
CA GLU A 85 -18.14 -2.05 -16.43
C GLU A 85 -18.27 -2.87 -15.14
N ARG A 86 -17.54 -3.98 -15.04
CA ARG A 86 -17.57 -4.92 -13.91
C ARG A 86 -16.16 -5.16 -13.41
N VAL A 87 -15.91 -4.91 -12.12
CA VAL A 87 -14.57 -5.06 -11.52
C VAL A 87 -14.62 -5.94 -10.28
N ILE A 88 -13.65 -6.85 -10.18
CA ILE A 88 -13.34 -7.53 -8.92
C ILE A 88 -12.30 -6.72 -8.16
N ILE A 89 -12.48 -6.57 -6.86
CA ILE A 89 -11.46 -6.03 -5.95
C ILE A 89 -11.04 -7.16 -5.02
N ALA A 90 -9.75 -7.46 -5.00
CA ALA A 90 -9.23 -8.56 -4.21
C ALA A 90 -7.80 -8.28 -3.71
N MET A 91 -7.33 -9.13 -2.80
CA MET A 91 -6.01 -9.01 -2.18
C MET A 91 -5.31 -10.37 -2.13
N GLY A 92 -4.00 -10.37 -2.36
CA GLY A 92 -3.16 -11.57 -2.30
C GLY A 92 -3.31 -12.47 -3.52
N SER A 93 -2.97 -13.75 -3.36
CA SER A 93 -2.76 -14.70 -4.47
C SER A 93 -3.96 -14.94 -5.38
N VAL A 94 -5.19 -14.63 -4.94
CA VAL A 94 -6.39 -14.75 -5.79
C VAL A 94 -6.31 -13.80 -6.99
N CYS A 95 -5.55 -12.70 -6.87
CA CYS A 95 -5.40 -11.71 -7.94
C CYS A 95 -4.81 -12.34 -9.20
N ASP A 96 -3.80 -13.21 -9.09
CA ASP A 96 -3.15 -13.84 -10.26
C ASP A 96 -4.15 -14.70 -11.05
N THR A 97 -4.97 -15.49 -10.35
CA THR A 97 -6.02 -16.29 -11.00
C THR A 97 -7.10 -15.43 -11.62
N VAL A 98 -7.54 -14.36 -10.94
CA VAL A 98 -8.54 -13.45 -11.50
C VAL A 98 -7.98 -12.71 -12.71
N GLN A 99 -6.70 -12.32 -12.70
CA GLN A 99 -6.02 -11.68 -13.82
C GLN A 99 -6.08 -12.55 -15.08
N GLU A 100 -5.68 -13.82 -14.98
CA GLU A 100 -5.68 -14.76 -16.11
C GLU A 100 -7.08 -14.88 -16.74
N VAL A 101 -8.12 -14.90 -15.89
CA VAL A 101 -9.52 -14.93 -16.34
C VAL A 101 -9.94 -13.61 -16.97
N VAL A 102 -9.55 -12.47 -16.38
CA VAL A 102 -9.82 -11.13 -16.94
C VAL A 102 -9.19 -11.00 -18.33
N ASP A 103 -7.95 -11.43 -18.52
CA ASP A 103 -7.25 -11.39 -19.82
C ASP A 103 -7.99 -12.23 -20.87
N THR A 104 -8.41 -13.44 -20.48
CA THR A 104 -9.18 -14.35 -21.36
C THR A 104 -10.52 -13.73 -21.76
N LEU A 105 -11.25 -13.13 -20.82
CA LEU A 105 -12.55 -12.52 -21.07
C LEU A 105 -12.41 -11.22 -21.88
N ASN A 106 -11.43 -10.38 -21.59
CA ASN A 106 -11.15 -9.17 -22.36
C ASN A 106 -10.77 -9.51 -23.82
N ALA A 107 -10.00 -10.58 -24.05
CA ALA A 107 -9.71 -11.07 -25.40
C ALA A 107 -10.97 -11.52 -26.16
N ALA A 108 -12.01 -11.95 -25.45
CA ALA A 108 -13.34 -12.25 -25.99
C ALA A 108 -14.28 -11.04 -26.10
N GLY A 109 -13.80 -9.83 -25.78
CA GLY A 109 -14.56 -8.57 -25.88
C GLY A 109 -15.37 -8.19 -24.64
N GLU A 110 -15.24 -8.93 -23.54
CA GLU A 110 -15.91 -8.60 -22.28
C GLU A 110 -15.25 -7.41 -21.57
N LYS A 111 -16.07 -6.52 -21.00
CA LYS A 111 -15.63 -5.31 -20.30
C LYS A 111 -15.46 -5.54 -18.79
N VAL A 112 -14.49 -6.37 -18.44
CA VAL A 112 -14.18 -6.73 -17.05
C VAL A 112 -12.79 -6.25 -16.63
N GLY A 113 -12.58 -6.08 -15.32
CA GLY A 113 -11.28 -5.74 -14.76
C GLY A 113 -11.07 -6.25 -13.33
N LEU A 114 -9.86 -6.09 -12.85
CA LEU A 114 -9.40 -6.43 -11.51
C LEU A 114 -8.69 -5.22 -10.90
N LEU A 115 -8.97 -4.94 -9.64
CA LEU A 115 -8.17 -4.05 -8.81
C LEU A 115 -7.50 -4.86 -7.70
N SER A 116 -6.19 -5.02 -7.80
CA SER A 116 -5.36 -5.70 -6.80
C SER A 116 -4.96 -4.73 -5.69
N VAL A 117 -5.25 -5.09 -4.44
CA VAL A 117 -4.88 -4.30 -3.26
C VAL A 117 -3.50 -4.73 -2.75
N HIS A 118 -2.53 -3.82 -2.74
CA HIS A 118 -1.19 -4.07 -2.18
C HIS A 118 -1.02 -3.43 -0.79
N LEU A 119 -1.43 -2.17 -0.61
CA LEU A 119 -1.45 -1.52 0.70
C LEU A 119 -2.86 -1.51 1.30
N PHE A 120 -3.17 -2.53 2.11
CA PHE A 120 -4.46 -2.60 2.80
C PHE A 120 -4.59 -1.55 3.92
N ARG A 121 -3.50 -1.21 4.62
CA ARG A 121 -3.51 -0.22 5.71
C ARG A 121 -2.25 0.65 5.72
N PRO A 122 -2.40 1.97 5.93
CA PRO A 122 -3.64 2.73 5.92
C PRO A 122 -4.28 2.75 4.52
N PHE A 123 -5.61 2.68 4.46
CA PHE A 123 -6.32 2.55 3.18
C PHE A 123 -6.45 3.93 2.51
N SER A 124 -5.69 4.17 1.44
CA SER A 124 -5.69 5.46 0.76
C SER A 124 -6.78 5.56 -0.30
N LEU A 125 -7.86 6.28 0.01
CA LEU A 125 -8.97 6.50 -0.92
C LEU A 125 -8.52 7.20 -2.21
N ALA A 126 -7.59 8.16 -2.11
CA ALA A 126 -7.09 8.88 -3.27
C ALA A 126 -6.42 7.93 -4.28
N HIS A 127 -5.53 7.06 -3.81
CA HIS A 127 -4.84 6.09 -4.68
C HIS A 127 -5.80 5.00 -5.19
N PHE A 128 -6.76 4.59 -4.37
CA PHE A 128 -7.80 3.63 -4.75
C PHE A 128 -8.64 4.14 -5.93
N PHE A 129 -9.18 5.36 -5.83
CA PHE A 129 -10.03 5.92 -6.89
C PHE A 129 -9.23 6.36 -8.13
N ALA A 130 -7.95 6.71 -7.98
CA ALA A 130 -7.10 7.03 -9.12
C ALA A 130 -6.90 5.85 -10.08
N GLN A 131 -6.98 4.62 -9.56
CA GLN A 131 -6.73 3.39 -10.32
C GLN A 131 -8.02 2.79 -10.90
N LEU A 132 -9.20 3.21 -10.43
CA LEU A 132 -10.47 2.64 -10.87
C LEU A 132 -11.02 3.36 -12.12
N PRO A 133 -11.34 2.66 -13.22
CA PRO A 133 -11.97 3.30 -14.37
C PRO A 133 -13.32 3.96 -14.02
N LYS A 134 -13.60 5.12 -14.62
CA LYS A 134 -14.85 5.84 -14.40
C LYS A 134 -16.09 5.14 -14.98
N THR A 135 -15.89 4.15 -15.84
CA THR A 135 -16.93 3.35 -16.49
C THR A 135 -17.49 2.24 -15.62
N VAL A 136 -16.86 1.96 -14.47
CA VAL A 136 -17.26 0.86 -13.58
C VAL A 136 -18.66 1.09 -13.05
N GLN A 137 -19.52 0.09 -13.19
CA GLN A 137 -20.91 0.11 -12.75
C GLN A 137 -21.18 -0.90 -11.63
N ARG A 138 -20.43 -2.01 -11.60
CA ARG A 138 -20.60 -3.08 -10.61
C ARG A 138 -19.26 -3.54 -10.07
N ILE A 139 -19.21 -3.73 -8.76
CA ILE A 139 -18.02 -4.16 -8.03
C ILE A 139 -18.34 -5.39 -7.19
N ALA A 140 -17.50 -6.41 -7.26
CA ALA A 140 -17.48 -7.51 -6.32
C ALA A 140 -16.18 -7.46 -5.50
N VAL A 141 -16.30 -7.34 -4.17
CA VAL A 141 -15.15 -7.34 -3.26
C VAL A 141 -15.00 -8.75 -2.70
N LEU A 142 -13.85 -9.38 -2.92
CA LEU A 142 -13.55 -10.72 -2.41
C LEU A 142 -12.67 -10.62 -1.17
N ASP A 143 -13.21 -11.12 -0.05
CA ASP A 143 -12.48 -11.22 1.21
C ASP A 143 -12.17 -12.69 1.53
N ARG A 144 -10.98 -12.94 2.09
CA ARG A 144 -10.52 -14.28 2.49
C ARG A 144 -10.54 -14.41 4.01
N THR A 145 -11.69 -14.11 4.60
CA THR A 145 -11.98 -14.27 6.02
C THR A 145 -13.47 -14.55 6.23
N LYS A 146 -13.87 -14.94 7.45
CA LYS A 146 -15.27 -15.11 7.87
C LYS A 146 -15.50 -14.55 9.26
#